data_AF-A0A3C7VYX6-F1
#
_entry.id   AF-A0A3C7VYX6-F1
#
_cell.length_a   1.000
_cell.length_b   1.000
_cell.length_c   1.000
_cell.angle_alpha   90.00
_cell.angle_beta   90.00
_cell.angle_gamma   90.00
#
_symmetry.space_group_name_H-M   'P 1'
#
loop_
_entity.id
_entity.type
_entity.pdbx_description
1 polymer ?
#
loop_
_entity_poly.entity_id
_entity_poly.type
_entity_poly.pdbx_seq_one_letter_code
_entity_poly.pdbx_strand_id
1 'polypeptide(L)' 'ALRRLVDDARKQTARSDGIRLAQDRTNRFLSAIAGDLPGFEETTRALYAGNERAFREHISAWPKDIVDCTLRLCDGAF' A
#
# COMPACT_ATOMS: atom_id res chain seq x y z
N ALA A 1 12.75 34.64 -6.81
CA ALA A 1 12.26 33.33 -7.27
C ALA A 1 12.35 32.26 -6.15
N LEU A 2 11.61 32.42 -5.05
CA LEU A 2 11.59 31.48 -3.90
C LEU A 2 10.25 30.73 -3.72
N ARG A 3 9.19 31.13 -4.43
CA ARG A 3 7.85 30.54 -4.28
C ARG A 3 7.66 29.19 -4.98
N ARG A 4 8.50 28.84 -5.97
CA ARG A 4 8.39 27.55 -6.68
C ARG A 4 9.00 26.36 -5.92
N LEU A 5 10.04 26.59 -5.11
CA LEU A 5 10.71 25.51 -4.35
C LEU A 5 9.88 25.03 -3.15
N VAL A 6 9.10 25.93 -2.53
CA VAL A 6 8.24 25.59 -1.39
C VAL A 6 6.98 24.84 -1.83
N ASP A 7 6.45 25.15 -3.01
CA ASP A 7 5.27 24.47 -3.57
C ASP A 7 5.58 23.02 -3.94
N ASP A 8 6.76 22.79 -4.52
CA ASP A 8 7.24 21.46 -4.91
C ASP A 8 7.51 20.57 -3.68
N ALA A 9 8.16 21.12 -2.65
CA ALA A 9 8.39 20.41 -1.39
C ALA A 9 7.07 20.02 -0.69
N ARG A 10 6.07 20.92 -0.65
CA ARG A 10 4.76 20.60 -0.05
C ARG A 10 3.99 19.53 -0.81
N LYS A 11 4.06 19.55 -2.14
CA LYS A 11 3.41 18.53 -2.99
C LYS A 11 4.05 17.16 -2.83
N GLN A 12 5.37 17.10 -2.72
CA GLN A 12 6.08 15.86 -2.43
C GLN A 12 5.72 15.29 -1.05
N THR A 13 5.63 16.13 -0.01
CA THR A 13 5.19 15.71 1.33
C THR A 13 3.75 15.20 1.33
N ALA A 14 2.81 15.94 0.73
CA ALA A 14 1.40 15.54 0.68
C ALA A 14 1.17 14.23 -0.07
N ARG A 15 1.94 13.97 -1.14
CA ARG A 15 1.90 12.69 -1.87
C ARG A 15 2.45 11.53 -1.03
N SER A 16 3.55 11.76 -0.31
CA SER A 16 4.16 10.77 0.59
C SER A 16 3.22 10.42 1.75
N ASP A 17 2.55 11.42 2.33
CA ASP A 17 1.52 11.21 3.37
C ASP A 17 0.32 10.40 2.84
N GLY A 18 -0.13 10.66 1.61
CA GLY A 18 -1.20 9.91 0.98
C GLY A 18 -0.86 8.43 0.78
N ILE A 19 0.35 8.15 0.27
CA ILE A 19 0.86 6.78 0.11
C ILE A 19 0.95 6.08 1.46
N ARG A 20 1.53 6.75 2.47
CA ARG A 20 1.67 6.18 3.81
C ARG A 20 0.32 5.85 4.45
N LEU A 21 -0.68 6.71 4.28
CA LEU A 21 -2.04 6.46 4.79
C LEU A 21 -2.70 5.27 4.08
N ALA A 22 -2.51 5.16 2.77
CA ALA A 22 -3.02 4.03 1.97
C ALA A 22 -2.30 2.71 2.31
N GLN A 23 -1.00 2.75 2.60
CA GLN A 23 -0.26 1.59 3.08
C GLN A 23 -0.72 1.17 4.48
N ASP A 24 -0.89 2.12 5.41
CA ASP A 24 -1.31 1.82 6.79
C ASP A 24 -2.72 1.20 6.85
N ARG A 25 -3.69 1.74 6.11
CA ARG A 25 -5.05 1.16 6.04
C ARG A 25 -5.04 -0.25 5.45
N THR A 26 -4.19 -0.50 4.44
CA THR A 26 -4.03 -1.82 3.83
C THR A 26 -3.40 -2.78 4.84
N ASN A 27 -2.30 -2.37 5.49
CA ASN A 27 -1.59 -3.20 6.46
C ASN A 27 -2.47 -3.59 7.67
N ARG A 28 -3.32 -2.68 8.16
CA ARG A 28 -4.29 -2.99 9.22
C ARG A 28 -5.27 -4.09 8.82
N PHE A 29 -5.80 -4.04 7.60
CA PHE A 29 -6.68 -5.07 7.08
C PHE A 29 -5.94 -6.41 6.90
N LEU A 30 -4.76 -6.37 6.29
CA LEU A 30 -3.93 -7.56 6.10
C LEU A 30 -3.59 -8.23 7.44
N SER A 31 -3.20 -7.45 8.45
CA SER A 31 -2.86 -7.98 9.78
C SER A 31 -4.06 -8.61 10.48
N ALA A 32 -5.27 -8.11 10.22
CA ALA A 32 -6.50 -8.61 10.84
C ALA A 32 -7.10 -9.84 10.14
N ILE A 33 -7.00 -9.91 8.80
CA ILE A 33 -7.69 -10.92 7.98
C ILE A 33 -6.74 -11.92 7.34
N ALA A 34 -5.54 -11.47 6.97
CA ALA A 34 -4.57 -12.23 6.19
C ALA A 34 -3.30 -12.58 6.97
N GLY A 35 -3.22 -12.25 8.27
CA GLY A 35 -2.01 -12.46 9.08
C GLY A 35 -1.56 -13.92 9.19
N ASP A 36 -2.49 -14.87 9.04
CA ASP A 36 -2.23 -16.31 9.04
C ASP A 36 -2.13 -16.90 7.61
N LEU A 37 -2.34 -16.09 6.57
CA LEU A 37 -2.28 -16.56 5.19
C LEU A 37 -0.83 -16.63 4.70
N PRO A 38 -0.52 -17.63 3.83
CA PRO A 38 0.80 -17.75 3.25
C PRO A 38 1.16 -16.50 2.44
N GLY A 39 2.40 -16.03 2.57
CA GLY A 39 2.89 -14.84 1.86
C GLY A 39 2.45 -13.50 2.45
N PHE A 40 1.90 -13.47 3.68
CA PHE A 40 1.58 -12.23 4.39
C PHE A 40 2.79 -11.30 4.57
N GLU A 41 3.93 -11.84 4.99
CA GLU A 41 5.16 -11.06 5.17
C GLU A 41 5.65 -10.48 3.83
N GLU A 42 5.71 -11.30 2.79
CA GLU A 42 6.13 -10.88 1.45
C GLU A 42 5.17 -9.83 0.86
N THR A 43 3.87 -10.00 1.07
CA THR A 43 2.84 -9.01 0.70
C THR A 43 3.11 -7.68 1.40
N THR A 44 3.33 -7.71 2.72
CA THR A 44 3.59 -6.50 3.52
C THR A 44 4.89 -5.83 3.11
N ARG A 45 5.94 -6.60 2.80
CA ARG A 45 7.20 -6.07 2.26
C ARG A 45 7.00 -5.41 0.90
N ALA A 46 6.25 -6.03 -0.01
CA ALA A 46 5.94 -5.47 -1.32
C ALA A 46 5.12 -4.17 -1.23
N LEU A 47 4.18 -4.10 -0.27
CA LEU A 47 3.37 -2.91 0.01
C LEU A 47 4.26 -1.71 0.38
N TYR A 48 5.13 -1.86 1.38
CA TYR A 48 6.00 -0.76 1.83
C TYR A 48 7.17 -0.47 0.86
N ALA A 49 7.57 -1.45 0.05
CA ALA A 49 8.55 -1.24 -1.02
C ALA A 49 7.98 -0.50 -2.24
N GLY A 50 6.67 -0.21 -2.27
CA GLY A 50 6.04 0.41 -3.43
C GLY A 50 5.95 -0.51 -4.66
N ASN A 51 6.08 -1.82 -4.48
CA ASN A 51 6.10 -2.79 -5.58
C ASN A 51 4.72 -3.42 -5.79
N GLU A 52 3.86 -2.70 -6.52
CA GLU A 52 2.48 -3.11 -6.79
C GLU A 52 2.40 -4.49 -7.48
N ARG A 53 3.32 -4.78 -8.40
CA ARG A 53 3.32 -6.05 -9.14
C ARG A 53 3.55 -7.23 -8.21
N ALA A 54 4.61 -7.18 -7.40
CA ALA A 54 4.91 -8.24 -6.44
C ALA A 54 3.79 -8.38 -5.41
N PHE A 55 3.22 -7.26 -4.95
CA PHE A 55 2.07 -7.28 -4.03
C PHE A 55 0.88 -8.04 -4.62
N ARG A 56 0.50 -7.74 -5.87
CA ARG A 56 -0.59 -8.43 -6.57
C ARG A 56 -0.31 -9.93 -6.77
N GLU A 57 0.93 -10.30 -7.05
CA GLU A 57 1.33 -11.71 -7.18
C GLU A 57 1.15 -12.47 -5.85
N HIS A 58 1.57 -11.89 -4.72
CA HIS A 58 1.45 -12.55 -3.42
C HIS A 58 -0.02 -12.73 -2.98
N ILE A 59 -0.85 -11.71 -3.15
CA ILE A 59 -2.27 -11.82 -2.76
C ILE A 59 -3.07 -12.70 -3.72
N SER A 60 -2.60 -12.98 -4.95
CA SER A 60 -3.33 -13.79 -5.92
C SER A 60 -3.57 -15.24 -5.46
N ALA A 61 -2.79 -15.73 -4.50
CA ALA A 61 -2.96 -17.04 -3.89
C ALA A 61 -4.07 -17.07 -2.82
N TRP A 62 -4.60 -15.91 -2.41
CA TRP A 62 -5.59 -15.81 -1.35
C TRP A 62 -7.03 -15.95 -1.86
N PRO A 63 -8.00 -16.22 -0.95
CA PRO A 63 -9.41 -16.18 -1.28
C PRO A 63 -9.82 -14.89 -2.00
N LYS A 64 -10.64 -15.04 -3.04
CA LYS A 64 -11.05 -13.94 -3.94
C LYS A 64 -11.60 -12.71 -3.20
N ASP A 65 -12.41 -12.91 -2.17
CA ASP A 65 -12.99 -11.83 -1.36
C ASP A 65 -11.92 -11.01 -0.62
N ILE A 66 -10.87 -11.67 -0.13
CA ILE A 66 -9.75 -11.02 0.56
C ILE A 66 -8.93 -10.21 -0.45
N VAL A 67 -8.70 -10.76 -1.65
CA VAL A 67 -8.01 -10.05 -2.74
C VAL A 67 -8.78 -8.79 -3.14
N ASP A 68 -10.09 -8.90 -3.35
CA ASP A 68 -10.91 -7.75 -3.76
C ASP A 68 -10.91 -6.64 -2.69
N CYS A 69 -11.09 -7.00 -1.42
CA CYS A 69 -10.99 -6.05 -0.31
C CYS A 69 -9.61 -5.40 -0.23
N THR A 70 -8.55 -6.19 -0.37
CA THR A 70 -7.16 -5.71 -0.32
C THR A 70 -6.89 -4.72 -1.45
N LEU A 71 -7.34 -5.01 -2.67
CA LEU A 71 -7.16 -4.14 -3.84
C LEU A 71 -7.89 -2.80 -3.69
N ARG A 72 -9.07 -2.79 -3.07
CA ARG A 72 -9.78 -1.53 -2.75
C ARG A 72 -9.03 -0.70 -1.72
N LEU A 73 -8.43 -1.37 -0.72
CA LEU A 73 -7.70 -0.69 0.34
C LEU A 73 -6.30 -0.25 -0.09
N CYS A 74 -5.65 -0.91 -1.05
CA CYS A 74 -4.32 -0.50 -1.51
C CYS A 74 -4.35 0.62 -2.57
N ASP A 75 -5.52 1.18 -2.90
CA ASP A 75 -5.65 2.29 -3.84
C ASP A 75 -4.81 3.51 -3.42
N GLY A 76 -3.82 3.88 -4.23
CA GLY A 76 -2.89 4.97 -3.89
C GLY A 76 -1.83 4.62 -2.84
N ALA A 77 -1.62 3.33 -2.54
CA ALA A 77 -0.54 2.85 -1.66
C ALA A 77 0.82 2.66 -2.37
N PHE A 78 0.86 2.90 -3.68
CA PHE A 78 2.00 2.73 -4.57
C PHE A 78 2.28 4.01 -5.37
#